data_AF-A0A060SLK7-F1
#
_entry.id   AF-A0A060SLK7-F1
#
_cell.length_a   1.000
_cell.length_b   1.000
_cell.length_c   1.000
_cell.angle_alpha   90.00
_cell.angle_beta   90.00
_cell.angle_gamma   90.00
#
_symmetry.space_group_name_H-M   'P 1'
#
loop_
_entity.id
_entity.type
_entity.pdbx_description
1 polymer ?
#
loop_
_entity_poly.entity_id
_entity_poly.type
_entity_poly.pdbx_seq_one_letter_code
_entity_poly.pdbx_strand_id
1 'polypeptide(L)'
;MAKGGKKTSLKAALASHQTRLKKKQEVAHAAQHADRQKATAQTKAKGKAPMRPTVPFVPTDNILLIGEGNFSFAHALAVFPPEGLEFLPPSNITATAYDTEEECYSKYPEAREIVTALREKGVEVLFHVDATKLEKSVISHTV
;
A
#
# COMPACT_ATOMS: atom_id res chain seq x y z
N MET A 1 82.67 22.15 -1.71
CA MET A 1 81.64 21.66 -0.76
C MET A 1 80.26 21.71 -1.42
N ALA A 2 79.55 20.57 -1.48
CA ALA A 2 78.10 20.35 -1.71
C ALA A 2 77.41 20.91 -2.99
N LYS A 3 76.97 20.04 -3.94
CA LYS A 3 75.60 19.43 -4.12
C LYS A 3 74.52 20.50 -4.42
N GLY A 4 73.81 20.53 -5.55
CA GLY A 4 73.03 19.47 -6.21
C GLY A 4 71.53 19.85 -6.14
N GLY A 5 70.81 19.88 -7.27
CA GLY A 5 69.33 19.89 -7.26
C GLY A 5 68.60 20.91 -8.13
N LYS A 6 68.57 20.72 -9.46
CA LYS A 6 67.57 21.33 -10.37
C LYS A 6 66.75 20.26 -11.13
N LYS A 7 66.40 19.17 -10.43
CA LYS A 7 65.52 18.11 -10.95
C LYS A 7 64.26 17.89 -10.11
N THR A 8 64.13 18.58 -8.98
CA THR A 8 63.02 18.42 -8.01
C THR A 8 61.85 19.36 -8.26
N SER A 9 62.06 20.52 -8.92
CA SER A 9 61.01 21.54 -9.13
C SER A 9 60.02 21.19 -10.24
N LEU A 10 60.49 20.64 -11.36
CA LEU A 10 59.64 20.26 -12.50
C LEU A 10 58.70 19.09 -12.16
N LYS A 11 59.19 18.10 -11.41
CA LYS A 11 58.38 16.95 -10.97
C LYS A 11 57.30 17.39 -9.96
N ALA A 12 57.62 18.31 -9.06
CA ALA A 12 56.65 18.88 -8.12
C ALA A 12 55.57 19.74 -8.81
N ALA A 13 55.96 20.55 -9.80
CA ALA A 13 55.02 21.35 -10.59
C ALA A 13 54.04 20.47 -11.39
N LEU A 14 54.54 19.39 -12.00
CA LEU A 14 53.73 18.45 -12.77
C LEU A 14 52.76 17.66 -11.88
N ALA A 15 53.20 17.22 -10.70
CA ALA A 15 52.33 16.57 -9.71
C ALA A 15 51.21 17.51 -9.22
N SER A 16 51.53 18.79 -8.96
CA SER A 16 50.53 19.79 -8.55
C SER A 16 49.50 20.05 -9.66
N HIS A 17 49.95 20.12 -10.93
CA HIS A 17 49.06 20.29 -12.08
C HIS A 17 48.12 19.08 -12.26
N GLN A 18 48.65 17.86 -12.16
CA GLN A 18 47.84 16.64 -12.25
C GLN A 18 46.78 16.56 -11.13
N THR A 19 47.13 16.92 -9.90
CA THR A 19 46.17 16.95 -8.78
C THR A 19 45.08 18.00 -9.00
N ARG A 20 45.42 19.19 -9.52
CA ARG A 20 44.42 20.21 -9.86
C ARG A 20 43.49 19.76 -10.98
N LEU A 21 44.00 19.07 -12.00
CA LEU A 21 43.18 18.54 -13.09
C LEU A 21 42.23 17.44 -12.62
N LYS A 22 42.71 16.50 -11.79
CA LYS A 22 41.87 15.45 -11.19
C LYS A 22 40.77 16.04 -10.31
N LYS A 23 41.10 17.00 -9.45
CA LYS A 23 40.11 17.66 -8.58
C LYS A 23 39.08 18.46 -9.39
N LYS A 24 39.47 19.07 -10.51
CA LYS A 24 38.55 19.76 -11.42
C LYS A 24 37.61 18.78 -12.16
N GLN A 25 38.10 17.59 -12.52
CA GLN A 25 37.28 16.52 -13.10
C GLN A 25 36.33 15.91 -12.07
N GLU A 26 36.76 15.67 -10.84
CA GLU A 26 35.92 15.15 -9.75
C GLU A 26 34.79 16.14 -9.40
N VAL A 27 35.08 17.45 -9.32
CA VAL A 27 34.07 18.48 -9.08
C VAL A 27 33.08 18.57 -10.24
N ALA A 28 33.55 18.47 -11.49
CA ALA A 28 32.66 18.45 -12.66
C ALA A 28 31.77 17.19 -12.69
N HIS A 29 32.31 16.03 -12.31
CA HIS A 29 31.56 14.78 -12.24
C HIS A 29 30.53 14.80 -11.09
N ALA A 30 30.90 15.35 -9.93
CA ALA A 30 29.98 15.53 -8.80
C ALA A 30 28.82 16.49 -9.14
N ALA A 31 29.08 17.57 -9.88
CA ALA A 31 28.03 18.48 -10.36
C ALA A 31 27.07 17.79 -11.35
N GLN A 32 27.58 16.95 -12.25
CA GLN A 32 26.75 16.18 -13.20
C GLN A 32 25.87 15.11 -12.53
N HIS A 33 26.33 14.52 -11.42
CA HIS A 33 25.50 13.59 -10.64
C HIS A 33 24.35 14.29 -9.91
N ALA A 34 24.54 15.52 -9.43
CA ALA A 34 23.48 16.31 -8.78
C ALA A 34 22.38 16.74 -9.78
N ASP A 35 22.76 17.13 -11.00
CA ASP A 35 21.79 17.51 -12.04
C ASP A 35 21.04 16.30 -12.63
N ARG A 36 21.69 15.14 -12.78
CA ARG A 36 21.02 13.89 -13.20
C ARG A 36 20.02 13.37 -12.15
N GLN A 37 20.26 13.58 -10.86
CA GLN A 37 19.30 13.23 -9.80
C GLN A 37 18.08 14.16 -9.81
N LYS A 38 18.23 15.44 -10.14
CA LYS A 38 17.09 16.37 -10.30
C LYS A 38 16.25 16.08 -11.55
N ALA A 39 16.88 15.71 -12.68
CA ALA A 39 16.17 15.37 -13.92
C ALA A 39 15.43 14.02 -13.86
N THR A 40 15.91 13.06 -13.05
CA THR A 40 15.23 11.77 -12.83
C THR A 40 14.12 11.83 -11.78
N ALA A 41 14.16 12.80 -10.86
CA ALA A 41 13.06 13.06 -9.93
C ALA A 41 11.86 13.76 -10.61
N GLN A 42 12.10 14.61 -11.61
CA GLN A 42 11.03 15.35 -12.31
C GLN A 42 10.33 14.56 -13.43
N THR A 43 10.91 13.45 -13.91
CA THR A 43 10.30 12.62 -14.97
C THR A 43 9.49 11.44 -14.46
N LYS A 44 9.57 11.11 -13.15
CA LYS A 44 8.74 10.07 -12.50
C LYS A 44 7.38 10.57 -11.98
N ALA A 45 7.00 11.81 -12.29
CA ALA A 45 5.68 12.37 -11.99
C ALA A 45 4.73 12.41 -13.20
N LYS A 46 5.08 11.77 -14.33
CA LYS A 46 4.08 11.46 -15.37
C LYS A 46 3.24 10.30 -14.85
N GLY A 47 2.03 10.63 -14.39
CA GLY A 47 1.10 9.74 -13.74
C GLY A 47 1.05 8.38 -14.40
N LYS A 48 1.37 7.33 -13.62
CA LYS A 48 0.82 6.01 -13.92
C LYS A 48 -0.69 6.22 -13.98
N ALA A 49 -1.31 5.87 -15.11
CA ALA A 49 -2.76 5.77 -15.15
C ALA A 49 -3.21 4.98 -13.90
N PRO A 50 -4.26 5.41 -13.18
CA PRO A 50 -4.71 4.67 -12.02
C PRO A 50 -4.92 3.22 -12.47
N MET A 51 -4.15 2.30 -11.89
CA MET A 51 -4.41 0.87 -12.06
C MET A 51 -5.79 0.65 -11.49
N ARG A 52 -6.78 0.47 -12.37
CA ARG A 52 -8.11 0.08 -11.94
C ARG A 52 -7.96 -1.28 -11.26
N PRO A 53 -8.37 -1.42 -9.99
CA PRO A 53 -8.38 -2.72 -9.34
C PRO A 53 -9.25 -3.64 -10.17
N THR A 54 -8.73 -4.79 -10.59
CA THR A 54 -9.58 -5.82 -11.16
C THR A 54 -10.37 -6.44 -10.01
N VAL A 55 -11.67 -6.15 -9.94
CA VAL A 55 -12.61 -6.78 -9.00
C VAL A 55 -13.17 -8.02 -9.70
N PRO A 56 -12.86 -9.25 -9.24
CA PRO A 56 -13.27 -10.48 -9.91
C PRO A 56 -14.69 -10.91 -9.54
N PHE A 57 -15.56 -9.96 -9.19
CA PHE A 57 -16.94 -10.19 -8.77
C PHE A 57 -17.89 -9.40 -9.66
N VAL A 58 -19.10 -9.91 -9.83
CA VAL A 58 -20.19 -9.23 -10.51
C VAL A 58 -21.33 -8.93 -9.53
N PRO A 59 -22.23 -7.97 -9.83
CA PRO A 59 -23.33 -7.59 -8.93
C PRO A 59 -24.31 -8.72 -8.56
N THR A 60 -24.30 -9.84 -9.28
CA THR A 60 -25.16 -11.00 -9.01
C THR A 60 -24.51 -12.02 -8.08
N ASP A 61 -23.23 -11.87 -7.76
CA ASP A 61 -22.52 -12.80 -6.89
C ASP A 61 -22.98 -12.63 -5.43
N ASN A 62 -22.81 -13.71 -4.65
CA ASN A 62 -22.88 -13.67 -3.20
C ASN A 62 -21.46 -13.56 -2.64
N ILE A 63 -21.25 -12.61 -1.73
CA ILE A 63 -19.95 -12.30 -1.15
C ILE A 63 -19.97 -12.66 0.34
N LEU A 64 -19.15 -13.64 0.71
CA LEU A 64 -18.89 -14.00 2.11
C LEU A 64 -17.59 -13.35 2.59
N LEU A 65 -17.70 -12.49 3.60
CA LEU A 65 -16.56 -11.85 4.28
C LEU A 65 -16.26 -12.61 5.57
N ILE A 66 -15.04 -13.11 5.67
CA ILE A 66 -14.60 -14.00 6.76
C ILE A 66 -13.61 -13.29 7.66
N GLY A 67 -13.87 -13.31 8.97
CA GLY A 67 -12.94 -12.78 9.97
C GLY A 67 -12.95 -11.26 10.03
N GLU A 68 -14.11 -10.64 9.83
CA GLU A 68 -14.30 -9.22 10.11
C GLU A 68 -14.02 -8.95 11.60
N GLY A 69 -13.25 -7.91 11.88
CA GLY A 69 -13.03 -7.41 13.23
C GLY A 69 -14.12 -6.42 13.62
N ASN A 70 -13.95 -5.16 13.19
CA ASN A 70 -14.90 -4.07 13.44
C ASN A 70 -15.92 -3.84 12.31
N PHE A 71 -16.01 -4.75 11.34
CA PHE A 71 -16.91 -4.67 10.18
C PHE A 71 -16.71 -3.49 9.23
N SER A 72 -15.61 -2.75 9.36
CA SER A 72 -15.35 -1.55 8.55
C SER A 72 -15.17 -1.86 7.06
N PHE A 73 -14.63 -3.03 6.71
CA PHE A 73 -14.49 -3.45 5.32
C PHE A 73 -15.84 -3.77 4.70
N ALA A 74 -16.68 -4.57 5.38
CA ALA A 74 -18.05 -4.81 4.96
C ALA A 74 -18.83 -3.50 4.77
N HIS A 75 -18.67 -2.55 5.69
CA HIS A 75 -19.32 -1.25 5.62
C HIS A 75 -18.82 -0.41 4.43
N ALA A 76 -17.52 -0.38 4.19
CA ALA A 76 -16.97 0.30 3.02
C ALA A 76 -17.49 -0.32 1.71
N LEU A 77 -17.58 -1.65 1.61
CA LEU A 77 -18.12 -2.34 0.44
C LEU A 77 -19.60 -2.00 0.20
N ALA A 78 -20.41 -1.97 1.26
CA ALA A 78 -21.85 -1.72 1.18
C ALA A 78 -22.23 -0.23 1.01
N VAL A 79 -21.34 0.70 1.36
CA VAL A 79 -21.60 2.15 1.28
C VAL A 79 -20.89 2.78 0.08
N PHE A 80 -19.67 2.33 -0.21
CA PHE A 80 -18.80 2.85 -1.26
C PHE A 80 -18.30 1.71 -2.16
N PRO A 81 -19.21 0.99 -2.85
CA PRO A 81 -18.82 -0.12 -3.70
C PRO A 81 -17.85 0.33 -4.81
N PRO A 82 -16.85 -0.49 -5.16
CA PRO A 82 -15.96 -0.20 -6.28
C PRO A 82 -16.69 -0.23 -7.62
N GLU A 83 -16.06 0.33 -8.66
CA GLU A 83 -16.55 0.28 -10.04
C GLU A 83 -16.83 -1.17 -10.46
N GLY A 84 -18.05 -1.46 -10.91
CA GLY A 84 -18.51 -2.79 -11.29
C GLY A 84 -19.36 -3.51 -10.23
N LEU A 85 -19.38 -3.04 -8.98
CA LEU A 85 -20.23 -3.57 -7.91
C LEU A 85 -21.29 -2.56 -7.42
N GLU A 86 -21.52 -1.47 -8.14
CA GLU A 86 -22.47 -0.42 -7.71
C GLU A 86 -23.91 -0.93 -7.54
N PHE A 87 -24.24 -2.01 -8.25
CA PHE A 87 -25.56 -2.65 -8.22
C PHE A 87 -25.59 -3.94 -7.39
N LEU A 88 -24.52 -4.26 -6.66
CA LEU A 88 -24.49 -5.42 -5.77
C LEU A 88 -25.53 -5.22 -4.66
N PRO A 89 -26.56 -6.08 -4.55
CA PRO A 89 -27.53 -5.98 -3.47
C PRO A 89 -26.83 -6.15 -2.12
N PRO A 90 -27.10 -5.31 -1.11
CA PRO A 90 -26.53 -5.49 0.22
C PRO A 90 -26.84 -6.86 0.84
N SER A 91 -28.00 -7.44 0.49
CA SER A 91 -28.42 -8.79 0.90
C SER A 91 -27.52 -9.91 0.39
N ASN A 92 -26.72 -9.65 -0.65
CA ASN A 92 -25.76 -10.60 -1.18
C ASN A 92 -24.42 -10.56 -0.42
N ILE A 93 -24.28 -9.68 0.56
CA ILE A 93 -23.08 -9.58 1.40
C ILE A 93 -23.40 -10.23 2.75
N THR A 94 -22.59 -11.23 3.12
CA THR A 94 -22.61 -11.83 4.46
C THR A 94 -21.27 -11.55 5.13
N ALA A 95 -21.29 -10.82 6.24
CA ALA A 95 -20.11 -10.46 7.01
C ALA A 95 -20.03 -11.27 8.31
N THR A 96 -18.89 -11.90 8.57
CA THR A 96 -18.74 -12.84 9.68
C THR A 96 -17.56 -12.52 10.59
N ALA A 97 -17.77 -12.63 11.89
CA ALA A 97 -16.74 -12.47 12.93
C ALA A 97 -16.61 -13.74 13.77
N TYR A 98 -15.39 -14.03 14.23
CA TYR A 98 -15.11 -15.16 15.12
C TYR A 98 -15.57 -14.91 16.56
N ASP A 99 -15.46 -13.66 17.01
CA ASP A 99 -15.88 -13.25 18.35
C ASP A 99 -17.41 -13.27 18.50
N THR A 100 -17.89 -13.38 19.74
CA THR A 100 -19.30 -13.08 20.06
C THR A 100 -19.62 -11.60 19.81
N GLU A 101 -20.91 -11.25 19.73
CA GLU A 101 -21.34 -9.85 19.52
C GLU A 101 -20.85 -8.94 20.65
N GLU A 102 -20.93 -9.41 21.89
CA GLU A 102 -20.47 -8.68 23.08
C GLU A 102 -18.95 -8.50 23.11
N GLU A 103 -18.20 -9.56 22.78
CA GLU A 103 -16.73 -9.49 22.71
C GLU A 103 -16.27 -8.57 21.59
N CYS A 104 -16.93 -8.61 20.43
CA CYS A 104 -16.64 -7.71 19.31
C CYS A 104 -16.84 -6.25 19.73
N TYR A 105 -17.97 -5.91 20.36
CA TYR A 105 -18.22 -4.52 20.80
C TYR A 105 -17.32 -4.07 21.95
N SER A 106 -16.85 -5.00 22.77
CA SER A 106 -15.85 -4.72 23.81
C SER A 106 -14.48 -4.40 23.19
N LYS A 107 -14.05 -5.15 22.17
CA LYS A 107 -12.78 -4.93 21.45
C LYS A 107 -12.84 -3.71 20.54
N TYR A 108 -13.98 -3.47 19.90
CA TYR A 108 -14.22 -2.46 18.88
C TYR A 108 -15.54 -1.73 19.17
N PRO A 109 -15.54 -0.69 20.03
CA PRO A 109 -16.77 0.04 20.37
C PRO A 109 -17.49 0.63 19.15
N GLU A 110 -16.75 1.02 18.12
CA GLU A 110 -17.27 1.54 16.86
C GLU A 110 -18.02 0.48 16.03
N ALA A 111 -17.74 -0.81 16.27
CA ALA A 111 -18.39 -1.89 15.54
C ALA A 111 -19.90 -1.92 15.77
N ARG A 112 -20.39 -1.40 16.91
CA ARG A 112 -21.83 -1.34 17.18
C ARG A 112 -22.58 -0.45 16.19
N GLU A 113 -22.04 0.74 15.92
CA GLU A 113 -22.62 1.67 14.95
C GLU A 113 -22.51 1.12 13.53
N ILE A 114 -21.35 0.54 13.20
CA ILE A 114 -21.09 -0.05 11.88
C ILE A 114 -22.04 -1.23 11.60
N VAL A 115 -22.19 -2.16 12.55
CA VAL A 115 -23.08 -3.32 12.44
C VAL A 115 -24.53 -2.89 12.33
N THR A 116 -24.94 -1.83 13.05
CA THR A 116 -26.28 -1.26 12.92
C THR A 116 -26.51 -0.75 11.50
N ALA A 117 -25.60 0.06 10.96
CA ALA A 117 -25.69 0.58 9.59
C ALA A 117 -25.69 -0.53 8.52
N LEU A 118 -24.93 -1.61 8.73
CA LEU A 118 -24.90 -2.77 7.86
C LEU A 118 -26.24 -3.51 7.85
N ARG A 119 -26.78 -3.81 9.04
CA ARG A 119 -28.08 -4.48 9.18
C ARG A 119 -29.22 -3.64 8.58
N GLU A 120 -29.20 -2.32 8.77
CA GLU A 120 -30.18 -1.40 8.17
C GLU A 120 -30.11 -1.38 6.64
N LYS A 121 -28.92 -1.51 6.06
CA LYS A 121 -28.73 -1.66 4.61
C LYS A 121 -29.17 -3.02 4.07
N GLY A 122 -29.38 -4.01 4.94
CA GLY A 122 -29.76 -5.37 4.56
C GLY A 122 -28.58 -6.34 4.39
N VAL A 123 -27.39 -5.98 4.89
CA VAL A 123 -26.24 -6.91 4.95
C VAL A 123 -26.45 -7.92 6.07
N GLU A 124 -26.17 -9.18 5.79
CA GLU A 124 -26.22 -10.23 6.82
C GLU A 124 -24.95 -10.17 7.69
N VAL A 125 -25.11 -10.05 9.00
CA VAL A 125 -23.99 -9.98 9.95
C VAL A 125 -24.10 -11.14 10.94
N LEU A 126 -23.10 -12.01 10.96
CA LEU A 126 -23.04 -13.20 11.80
C LEU A 126 -21.84 -13.15 12.74
N PHE A 127 -22.07 -13.45 14.01
CA PHE A 127 -21.04 -13.54 15.04
C PHE A 127 -20.76 -15.00 15.38
N HIS A 128 -19.64 -15.24 16.08
CA HIS A 128 -19.27 -16.57 16.56
C HIS A 128 -19.14 -17.61 15.43
N VAL A 129 -18.55 -17.19 14.30
CA VAL A 129 -18.31 -18.04 13.12
C VAL A 129 -16.86 -18.53 13.12
N ASP A 130 -16.68 -19.86 13.22
CA ASP A 130 -15.38 -20.51 13.04
C ASP A 130 -15.13 -20.81 11.55
N ALA A 131 -14.31 -19.96 10.93
CA ALA A 131 -13.90 -20.09 9.54
C ALA A 131 -13.18 -21.41 9.20
N THR A 132 -12.65 -22.12 10.20
CA THR A 132 -12.02 -23.43 10.00
C THR A 132 -13.04 -24.57 9.91
N LYS A 133 -14.32 -24.29 10.21
CA LYS A 133 -15.44 -25.25 10.25
C LYS A 133 -16.70 -24.67 9.61
N LEU A 134 -16.56 -24.04 8.44
CA LEU A 134 -17.68 -23.40 7.74
C LEU A 134 -18.81 -24.38 7.42
N GLU A 135 -18.49 -25.65 7.16
CA GLU A 135 -19.48 -26.68 6.85
C GLU A 135 -20.49 -26.91 7.98
N LYS A 136 -20.09 -26.60 9.22
CA LYS A 136 -20.94 -26.71 10.43
C LYS A 136 -21.59 -25.40 10.83
N SER A 137 -21.22 -24.31 10.15
CA SER A 137 -21.72 -22.98 10.46
C SER A 137 -23.09 -22.76 9.82
N VAL A 138 -23.86 -21.83 10.39
CA VAL A 138 -25.20 -21.47 9.89
C VAL A 138 -25.22 -20.94 8.45
N ILE A 139 -24.04 -20.54 7.94
CA ILE A 139 -23.81 -20.02 6.59
C ILE A 139 -24.15 -21.06 5.50
N SER A 140 -24.07 -22.36 5.80
CA SER A 140 -24.28 -23.45 4.83
C SER A 140 -25.70 -23.53 4.21
N HIS A 141 -26.67 -22.75 4.69
CA HIS A 141 -28.03 -22.72 4.13
C HIS A 141 -28.27 -21.56 3.16
N THR A 142 -27.32 -20.62 3.04
CA THR A 142 -27.50 -19.36 2.30
C THR A 142 -26.60 -19.25 1.06
N VAL A 143 -25.60 -20.13 0.90
CA VAL A 143 -24.64 -20.14 -0.22
C VAL A 143 -24.86 -21.27 -1.23
#